data_AF-V7B284-F1
#
_entry.id   AF-V7B284-F1
#
_cell.length_a   1.000
_cell.length_b   1.000
_cell.length_c   1.000
_cell.angle_alpha   90.00
_cell.angle_beta   90.00
_cell.angle_gamma   90.00
#
_symmetry.space_group_name_H-M   'P 1'
#
loop_
_entity.id
_entity.type
_entity.pdbx_description
1 polymer ?
#
loop_
_entity_poly.entity_id
_entity_poly.type
_entity_poly.pdbx_seq_one_letter_code
_entity_poly.pdbx_strand_id
1 'polypeptide(L)'
;MDYTLVHYNVKAWEGRAYHYCMENLKKLGFPVDGLTFDPDLIIRGLVIDKEKGNLVKADQFGYIKRAMHGTKMLSTRAVREIYGIELVDLRLEGRWVFLSTFFSMSEAVAYMQMVDILDDGVIPANLGPFDYKGLYKAMGVALVAAHVEGRLKSDIMSNPEQYVELDPELPFTLLDQKEAGKKLVLITNSDYHYTDKMMHYSFNRFLPGEMGWRDLFDI
;
A
#
# COMPACT_ATOMS: atom_id res chain seq x y z
N MET A 1 -3.13 11.96 9.44
CA MET A 1 -4.49 11.46 9.75
C MET A 1 -4.59 9.97 9.46
N ASP A 2 -4.52 9.60 8.18
CA ASP A 2 -4.64 8.20 7.73
C ASP A 2 -3.56 7.32 8.37
N TYR A 3 -3.97 6.15 8.89
CA TYR A 3 -3.08 5.18 9.56
C TYR A 3 -2.35 5.70 10.81
N THR A 4 -2.84 6.79 11.41
CA THR A 4 -2.33 7.30 12.70
C THR A 4 -3.47 7.69 13.63
N LEU A 5 -4.43 8.46 13.13
CA LEU A 5 -5.64 8.84 13.87
C LEU A 5 -6.86 8.05 13.42
N VAL A 6 -6.92 7.75 12.13
CA VAL A 6 -7.95 6.87 11.56
C VAL A 6 -7.27 5.55 11.24
N HIS A 7 -7.65 4.50 11.94
CA HIS A 7 -7.20 3.15 11.67
C HIS A 7 -8.10 2.52 10.62
N TYR A 8 -7.50 1.77 9.71
CA TYR A 8 -8.21 1.13 8.62
C TYR A 8 -8.07 -0.39 8.71
N ASN A 9 -9.14 -1.10 8.38
CA ASN A 9 -9.10 -2.52 8.11
C ASN A 9 -8.25 -2.74 6.86
N VAL A 10 -6.99 -3.08 7.12
CA VAL A 10 -5.95 -3.21 6.09
C VAL A 10 -6.35 -4.24 5.03
N LYS A 11 -6.98 -5.36 5.42
CA LYS A 11 -7.39 -6.40 4.47
C LYS A 11 -8.49 -5.93 3.53
N ALA A 12 -9.51 -5.25 4.06
CA ALA A 12 -10.59 -4.69 3.24
C ALA A 12 -10.06 -3.61 2.30
N TRP A 13 -9.20 -2.74 2.82
CA TRP A 13 -8.55 -1.67 2.07
C TRP A 13 -7.67 -2.19 0.93
N GLU A 14 -6.71 -3.04 1.26
CA GLU A 14 -5.72 -3.56 0.33
C GLU A 14 -6.36 -4.50 -0.70
N GLY A 15 -7.36 -5.29 -0.30
CA GLY A 15 -8.13 -6.13 -1.21
C GLY A 15 -8.89 -5.31 -2.26
N ARG A 16 -9.49 -4.17 -1.86
CA ARG A 16 -10.17 -3.25 -2.79
C ARG A 16 -9.18 -2.62 -3.76
N ALA A 17 -8.04 -2.13 -3.26
CA ALA A 17 -6.99 -1.54 -4.08
C ALA A 17 -6.43 -2.55 -5.09
N TYR A 18 -6.19 -3.79 -4.65
CA TYR A 18 -5.76 -4.90 -5.51
C TYR A 18 -6.80 -5.20 -6.59
N HIS A 19 -8.09 -5.26 -6.24
CA HIS A 19 -9.16 -5.53 -7.20
C HIS A 19 -9.19 -4.46 -8.30
N TYR A 20 -9.12 -3.18 -7.93
CA TYR A 20 -9.00 -2.11 -8.91
C TYR A 20 -7.75 -2.23 -9.78
N CYS A 21 -6.62 -2.60 -9.19
CA CYS A 21 -5.40 -2.88 -9.96
C CYS A 21 -5.65 -3.93 -11.04
N MET A 22 -6.18 -5.10 -10.66
CA MET A 22 -6.46 -6.20 -11.58
C MET A 22 -7.47 -5.82 -12.66
N GLU A 23 -8.58 -5.15 -12.31
CA GLU A 23 -9.58 -4.71 -13.30
C GLU A 23 -8.96 -3.80 -14.38
N ASN A 24 -8.06 -2.91 -13.99
CA ASN A 24 -7.42 -1.99 -14.94
C ASN A 24 -6.40 -2.71 -15.81
N LEU A 25 -5.59 -3.60 -15.23
CA LEU A 25 -4.66 -4.44 -15.99
C LEU A 25 -5.41 -5.31 -17.01
N LYS A 26 -6.54 -5.89 -16.60
CA LYS A 26 -7.41 -6.66 -17.51
C LYS A 26 -7.92 -5.81 -18.68
N LYS A 27 -8.37 -4.57 -18.43
CA LYS A 27 -8.81 -3.65 -19.49
C LYS A 27 -7.71 -3.31 -20.49
N LEU A 28 -6.46 -3.32 -20.03
CA LEU A 28 -5.28 -3.11 -20.88
C LEU A 28 -4.84 -4.40 -21.60
N GLY A 29 -5.48 -5.53 -21.35
CA GLY A 29 -5.21 -6.81 -22.01
C GLY A 29 -4.22 -7.72 -21.26
N PHE A 30 -3.81 -7.37 -20.03
CA PHE A 30 -2.95 -8.25 -19.23
C PHE A 30 -3.74 -9.49 -18.76
N PRO A 31 -3.11 -10.67 -18.73
CA PRO A 31 -3.76 -11.94 -18.40
C PRO A 31 -3.87 -12.15 -16.88
N VAL A 32 -4.71 -11.36 -16.22
CA VAL A 32 -4.86 -11.38 -14.75
C VAL A 32 -5.97 -12.31 -14.24
N ASP A 33 -6.61 -13.06 -15.14
CA ASP A 33 -7.72 -13.94 -14.79
C ASP A 33 -7.27 -15.08 -13.86
N GLY A 34 -8.01 -15.27 -12.76
CA GLY A 34 -7.70 -16.29 -11.75
C GLY A 34 -6.75 -15.82 -10.65
N LEU A 35 -6.15 -14.63 -10.75
CA LEU A 35 -5.33 -14.09 -9.67
C LEU A 35 -6.20 -13.58 -8.51
N THR A 36 -5.81 -13.93 -7.28
CA THR A 36 -6.49 -13.49 -6.05
C THR A 36 -5.54 -12.73 -5.14
N PHE A 37 -6.08 -11.78 -4.37
CA PHE A 37 -5.29 -11.06 -3.38
C PHE A 37 -4.91 -12.01 -2.24
N ASP A 38 -3.61 -12.13 -1.96
CA ASP A 38 -3.07 -12.81 -0.79
C ASP A 38 -2.45 -11.78 0.16
N PRO A 39 -3.11 -11.45 1.29
CA PRO A 39 -2.61 -10.46 2.24
C PRO A 39 -1.37 -10.94 3.02
N ASP A 40 -1.07 -12.25 3.03
CA ASP A 40 0.03 -12.82 3.81
C ASP A 40 1.34 -12.90 2.99
N LEU A 41 1.27 -12.63 1.68
CA LEU A 41 2.41 -12.66 0.77
C LEU A 41 3.44 -11.56 1.09
N ILE A 42 2.98 -10.39 1.52
CA ILE A 42 3.81 -9.20 1.70
C ILE A 42 3.56 -8.61 3.08
N ILE A 43 4.65 -8.16 3.73
CA ILE A 43 4.60 -7.38 4.96
C ILE A 43 5.22 -6.00 4.75
N ARG A 44 4.82 -5.02 5.57
CA ARG A 44 5.40 -3.67 5.51
C ARG A 44 6.92 -3.73 5.72
N GLY A 45 7.64 -2.90 4.97
CA GLY A 45 9.09 -2.77 5.07
C GLY A 45 9.90 -3.73 4.19
N LEU A 46 9.23 -4.51 3.33
CA LEU A 46 9.91 -5.22 2.24
C LEU A 46 10.30 -4.26 1.12
N VAL A 47 11.16 -4.72 0.22
CA VAL A 47 11.69 -3.92 -0.88
C VAL A 47 11.54 -4.69 -2.18
N ILE A 48 11.04 -4.06 -3.23
CA ILE A 48 11.03 -4.64 -4.58
C ILE A 48 12.36 -4.37 -5.25
N ASP A 49 12.96 -5.40 -5.85
CA ASP A 49 14.03 -5.31 -6.85
C ASP A 49 13.44 -5.38 -8.26
N LYS A 50 13.34 -4.22 -8.92
CA LYS A 50 12.80 -4.14 -10.29
C LYS A 50 13.72 -4.71 -11.35
N GLU A 51 15.01 -4.89 -11.07
CA GLU A 51 15.95 -5.48 -12.04
C GLU A 51 15.83 -7.00 -12.07
N LYS A 52 15.46 -7.61 -10.95
CA LYS A 52 15.44 -9.07 -10.78
C LYS A 52 14.05 -9.67 -10.55
N GLY A 53 12.99 -8.85 -10.57
CA GLY A 53 11.62 -9.32 -10.34
C GLY A 53 11.41 -9.92 -8.94
N ASN A 54 12.14 -9.40 -7.95
CA ASN A 54 12.19 -10.00 -6.62
C ASN A 54 11.59 -9.08 -5.55
N LEU A 55 11.05 -9.70 -4.51
CA LEU A 55 10.73 -9.04 -3.24
C LEU A 55 11.76 -9.47 -2.20
N VAL A 56 12.43 -8.50 -1.58
CA VAL A 56 13.54 -8.76 -0.66
C VAL A 56 13.27 -8.22 0.74
N LYS A 57 13.82 -8.93 1.73
CA LYS A 57 13.92 -8.49 3.12
C LYS A 57 15.39 -8.27 3.47
N ALA A 58 15.75 -7.01 3.67
CA ALA A 58 17.08 -6.61 4.10
C ALA A 58 17.17 -6.46 5.63
N ASP A 59 18.40 -6.51 6.16
CA ASP A 59 18.70 -6.04 7.51
C ASP A 59 18.91 -4.52 7.55
N GLN A 60 19.19 -3.98 8.74
CA GLN A 60 19.44 -2.55 8.96
C GLN A 60 20.63 -1.97 8.17
N PHE A 61 21.53 -2.82 7.67
CA PHE A 61 22.69 -2.42 6.86
C PHE A 61 22.46 -2.64 5.36
N GLY A 62 21.26 -3.07 4.96
CA GLY A 62 20.89 -3.31 3.58
C GLY A 62 21.22 -4.71 3.06
N TYR A 63 21.78 -5.61 3.88
CA TYR A 63 22.08 -6.97 3.42
C TYR A 63 20.80 -7.78 3.26
N ILE A 64 20.62 -8.37 2.08
CA ILE A 64 19.45 -9.18 1.76
C ILE A 64 19.53 -10.51 2.51
N LYS A 65 18.55 -10.78 3.37
CA LYS A 65 18.48 -12.00 4.19
C LYS A 65 17.50 -13.03 3.63
N ARG A 66 16.42 -12.55 3.03
CA ARG A 66 15.39 -13.38 2.39
C ARG A 66 14.94 -12.71 1.11
N ALA A 67 14.56 -13.50 0.13
CA ALA A 67 13.96 -13.00 -1.09
C ALA A 67 12.93 -14.00 -1.63
N MET A 68 12.03 -13.46 -2.43
CA MET A 68 11.02 -14.16 -3.20
C MET A 68 11.15 -13.69 -4.65
N HIS A 69 11.01 -14.60 -5.60
CA HIS A 69 10.91 -14.29 -7.02
C HIS A 69 9.49 -14.53 -7.48
N GLY A 70 8.82 -13.50 -8.01
CA GLY A 70 7.36 -13.52 -8.13
C GLY A 70 6.73 -13.88 -6.78
N THR A 71 5.90 -14.90 -6.73
CA THR A 71 5.29 -15.42 -5.48
C THR A 71 6.06 -16.58 -4.84
N LYS A 72 7.23 -16.96 -5.37
CA LYS A 72 7.97 -18.17 -4.97
C LYS A 72 9.17 -17.83 -4.09
N MET A 73 9.18 -18.37 -2.87
CA MET A 73 10.28 -18.16 -1.93
C MET A 73 11.60 -18.74 -2.45
N LEU A 74 12.65 -17.93 -2.44
CA LEU A 74 13.99 -18.36 -2.83
C LEU A 74 14.70 -19.07 -1.68
N SER A 75 15.44 -20.13 -2.00
CA SER A 75 16.31 -20.78 -1.03
C SER A 75 17.46 -19.86 -0.61
N THR A 76 17.99 -20.04 0.60
CA THR A 76 19.15 -19.28 1.08
C THR A 76 20.35 -19.36 0.12
N ARG A 77 20.52 -20.50 -0.57
CA ARG A 77 21.54 -20.68 -1.59
C ARG A 77 21.28 -19.77 -2.81
N ALA A 78 20.07 -19.80 -3.35
CA ALA A 78 19.68 -18.95 -4.47
C ALA A 78 19.83 -17.46 -4.13
N VAL A 79 19.43 -17.04 -2.93
CA VAL A 79 19.62 -15.65 -2.48
C VAL A 79 21.10 -15.26 -2.49
N ARG A 80 21.99 -16.13 -1.99
CA ARG A 80 23.45 -15.88 -2.01
C ARG A 80 24.03 -15.86 -3.42
N GLU A 81 23.57 -16.73 -4.31
CA GLU A 81 24.01 -16.77 -5.71
C GLU A 81 23.54 -15.54 -6.48
N ILE A 82 22.33 -15.05 -6.22
CA ILE A 82 21.73 -13.89 -6.90
C ILE A 82 22.30 -12.57 -6.38
N TYR A 83 22.45 -12.42 -5.06
CA TYR A 83 22.80 -11.14 -4.44
C TYR A 83 24.23 -11.09 -3.90
N GLY A 84 24.79 -12.19 -3.39
CA GLY A 84 26.13 -12.18 -2.79
C GLY A 84 26.29 -11.11 -1.71
N ILE A 85 27.08 -10.08 -2.00
CA ILE A 85 27.33 -8.91 -1.13
C ILE A 85 26.51 -7.67 -1.53
N GLU A 86 25.62 -7.79 -2.51
CA GLU A 86 24.76 -6.72 -2.96
C GLU A 86 23.84 -6.23 -1.84
N LEU A 87 23.75 -4.92 -1.73
CA LEU A 87 22.96 -4.24 -0.71
C LEU A 87 21.74 -3.60 -1.36
N VAL A 88 20.65 -3.57 -0.60
CA VAL A 88 19.57 -2.64 -0.89
C VAL A 88 20.08 -1.22 -0.67
N ASP A 89 20.11 -0.43 -1.73
CA ASP A 89 20.40 1.00 -1.68
C ASP A 89 19.14 1.78 -2.09
N LEU A 90 18.38 2.23 -1.10
CA LEU A 90 17.12 2.95 -1.32
C LEU A 90 17.29 4.30 -2.04
N ARG A 91 18.52 4.82 -2.17
CA ARG A 91 18.79 6.01 -3.00
C ARG A 91 18.71 5.70 -4.49
N LEU A 92 18.84 4.42 -4.87
CA LEU A 92 18.71 3.95 -6.25
C LEU A 92 17.26 3.58 -6.55
N GLU A 93 16.36 4.57 -6.50
CA GLU A 93 14.92 4.41 -6.77
C GLU A 93 14.62 3.83 -8.16
N GLY A 94 15.58 3.91 -9.08
CA GLY A 94 15.52 3.27 -10.40
C GLY A 94 15.44 1.74 -10.35
N ARG A 95 15.87 1.12 -9.25
CA ARG A 95 15.88 -0.33 -9.03
C ARG A 95 15.05 -0.71 -7.80
N TRP A 96 15.34 -0.11 -6.66
CA TRP A 96 14.77 -0.50 -5.38
C TRP A 96 13.51 0.31 -5.09
N VAL A 97 12.44 -0.35 -4.67
CA VAL A 97 11.21 0.31 -4.20
C VAL A 97 10.89 -0.16 -2.79
N PHE A 98 10.93 0.76 -1.84
CA PHE A 98 10.61 0.46 -0.45
C PHE A 98 9.10 0.48 -0.21
N LEU A 99 8.56 -0.61 0.33
CA LEU A 99 7.14 -0.73 0.65
C LEU A 99 6.85 -0.11 2.02
N SER A 100 6.76 1.22 2.04
CA SER A 100 6.54 2.01 3.26
C SER A 100 5.08 2.30 3.57
N THR A 101 4.18 2.21 2.58
CA THR A 101 2.75 2.53 2.68
C THR A 101 1.88 1.30 2.45
N PHE A 102 0.68 1.26 3.03
CA PHE A 102 -0.28 0.17 2.81
C PHE A 102 -0.77 0.11 1.36
N PHE A 103 -0.86 1.24 0.66
CA PHE A 103 -1.19 1.25 -0.77
C PHE A 103 -0.15 0.47 -1.60
N SER A 104 1.13 0.61 -1.27
CA SER A 104 2.23 -0.08 -1.95
C SER A 104 2.17 -1.60 -1.80
N MET A 105 1.44 -2.13 -0.82
CA MET A 105 1.34 -3.56 -0.54
C MET A 105 0.51 -4.29 -1.60
N SER A 106 -0.69 -3.78 -1.90
CA SER A 106 -1.56 -4.32 -2.95
C SER A 106 -0.88 -4.30 -4.32
N GLU A 107 -0.20 -3.20 -4.63
CA GLU A 107 0.56 -3.07 -5.88
C GLU A 107 1.73 -4.05 -5.94
N ALA A 108 2.40 -4.28 -4.81
CA ALA A 108 3.49 -5.24 -4.74
C ALA A 108 2.99 -6.68 -4.91
N VAL A 109 1.83 -7.05 -4.33
CA VAL A 109 1.22 -8.38 -4.54
C VAL A 109 0.90 -8.58 -6.01
N ALA A 110 0.22 -7.60 -6.60
CA ALA A 110 -0.08 -7.58 -8.03
C ALA A 110 1.19 -7.74 -8.87
N TYR A 111 2.24 -6.97 -8.56
CA TYR A 111 3.49 -7.01 -9.30
C TYR A 111 4.20 -8.37 -9.19
N MET A 112 4.24 -8.96 -8.00
CA MET A 112 4.82 -10.29 -7.79
C MET A 112 4.09 -11.39 -8.58
N GLN A 113 2.76 -11.34 -8.65
CA GLN A 113 1.99 -12.27 -9.48
C GLN A 113 2.21 -12.03 -10.98
N MET A 114 2.34 -10.77 -11.38
CA MET A 114 2.65 -10.43 -12.77
C MET A 114 4.07 -10.84 -13.17
N VAL A 115 5.02 -10.91 -12.24
CA VAL A 115 6.34 -11.50 -12.47
C VAL A 115 6.21 -12.99 -12.80
N ASP A 116 5.41 -13.76 -12.04
CA ASP A 116 5.18 -15.18 -12.35
C ASP A 116 4.59 -15.37 -13.76
N ILE A 117 3.61 -14.54 -14.13
CA ILE A 117 2.99 -14.57 -15.47
C ILE A 117 4.00 -14.21 -16.57
N LEU A 118 4.88 -13.25 -16.31
CA LEU A 118 5.95 -12.86 -17.24
C LEU A 118 6.92 -14.03 -17.46
N ASP A 119 7.34 -14.71 -16.40
CA ASP A 119 8.24 -15.86 -16.47
C ASP A 119 7.61 -17.07 -17.18
N ASP A 120 6.30 -17.26 -17.00
CA ASP A 120 5.53 -18.30 -17.70
C ASP A 120 5.32 -17.97 -19.20
N GLY A 121 5.73 -16.77 -19.65
CA GLY A 121 5.64 -16.35 -21.05
C GLY A 121 4.22 -16.07 -21.52
N VAL A 122 3.30 -15.80 -20.59
CA VAL A 122 1.86 -15.66 -20.88
C VAL A 122 1.50 -14.22 -21.29
N ILE A 123 2.38 -13.24 -21.04
CA ILE A 123 2.10 -11.85 -21.41
C ILE A 123 2.08 -11.70 -22.94
N PRO A 124 0.96 -11.21 -23.53
CA PRO A 124 0.86 -11.02 -24.97
C PRO A 124 1.91 -10.05 -25.53
N ALA A 125 2.58 -10.46 -26.62
CA ALA A 125 3.66 -9.68 -27.23
C ALA A 125 3.22 -8.28 -27.72
N ASN A 126 1.92 -8.07 -27.99
CA ASN A 126 1.36 -6.78 -28.38
C ASN A 126 1.31 -5.75 -27.24
N LEU A 127 1.38 -6.19 -25.98
CA LEU A 127 1.55 -5.28 -24.84
C LEU A 127 2.98 -4.76 -24.74
N GLY A 128 3.92 -5.49 -25.35
CA GLY A 128 5.33 -5.14 -25.46
C GLY A 128 6.23 -6.22 -24.86
N PRO A 129 7.50 -6.29 -25.29
CA PRO A 129 8.49 -7.06 -24.56
C PRO A 129 8.69 -6.37 -23.21
N PHE A 130 8.52 -7.12 -22.12
CA PHE A 130 8.78 -6.62 -20.78
C PHE A 130 9.97 -7.34 -20.16
N ASP A 131 10.88 -6.55 -19.61
CA ASP A 131 11.67 -6.98 -18.46
C ASP A 131 10.89 -6.65 -17.17
N TYR A 132 11.40 -7.10 -16.02
CA TYR A 132 10.74 -6.87 -14.72
C TYR A 132 10.54 -5.38 -14.41
N LYS A 133 11.47 -4.52 -14.85
CA LYS A 133 11.41 -3.07 -14.65
C LYS A 133 10.37 -2.41 -15.55
N GLY A 134 10.31 -2.82 -16.81
CA GLY A 134 9.31 -2.40 -17.78
C GLY A 134 7.90 -2.81 -17.36
N LEU A 135 7.74 -4.03 -16.86
CA LEU A 135 6.49 -4.51 -16.28
C LEU A 135 6.05 -3.64 -15.10
N TYR A 136 6.95 -3.38 -14.14
CA TYR A 136 6.65 -2.51 -13.00
C TYR A 136 6.18 -1.11 -13.44
N LYS A 137 6.88 -0.53 -14.44
CA LYS A 137 6.52 0.77 -15.01
C LYS A 137 5.15 0.76 -15.68
N ALA A 138 4.86 -0.27 -16.49
CA ALA A 138 3.59 -0.40 -17.19
C ALA A 138 2.41 -0.51 -16.20
N MET A 139 2.58 -1.29 -15.13
CA MET A 139 1.61 -1.39 -14.05
C MET A 139 1.40 -0.04 -13.35
N GLY A 140 2.47 0.67 -12.99
CA GLY A 140 2.35 1.98 -12.35
C GLY A 140 1.58 3.00 -13.20
N VAL A 141 1.84 3.04 -14.51
CA VAL A 141 1.09 3.91 -15.45
C VAL A 141 -0.39 3.53 -15.50
N ALA A 142 -0.71 2.24 -15.53
CA ALA A 142 -2.09 1.75 -15.53
C ALA A 142 -2.86 2.20 -14.27
N LEU A 143 -2.21 2.18 -13.11
CA LEU A 143 -2.83 2.51 -11.83
C LEU A 143 -3.11 4.01 -11.69
N VAL A 144 -2.16 4.84 -12.12
CA VAL A 144 -2.34 6.30 -12.15
C VAL A 144 -3.46 6.68 -13.12
N ALA A 145 -3.42 6.17 -14.36
CA ALA A 145 -4.42 6.49 -15.39
C ALA A 145 -5.85 6.15 -14.93
N ALA A 146 -5.98 5.05 -14.19
CA ALA A 146 -7.27 4.57 -13.74
C ALA A 146 -7.78 5.21 -12.44
N HIS A 147 -7.09 6.24 -11.92
CA HIS A 147 -7.46 6.99 -10.72
C HIS A 147 -7.84 6.07 -9.55
N VAL A 148 -7.07 5.00 -9.35
CA VAL A 148 -7.38 3.96 -8.35
C VAL A 148 -7.52 4.56 -6.96
N GLU A 149 -6.62 5.48 -6.59
CA GLU A 149 -6.68 6.17 -5.30
C GLU A 149 -7.98 6.96 -5.11
N GLY A 150 -8.44 7.68 -6.13
CA GLY A 150 -9.67 8.46 -6.07
C GLY A 150 -10.91 7.57 -5.93
N ARG A 151 -10.97 6.46 -6.68
CA ARG A 151 -12.04 5.47 -6.55
C ARG A 151 -12.06 4.82 -5.17
N LEU A 152 -10.89 4.45 -4.66
CA LEU A 152 -10.74 3.89 -3.34
C LEU A 152 -11.26 4.86 -2.27
N LYS A 153 -10.78 6.11 -2.28
CA LYS A 153 -11.25 7.18 -1.37
C LYS A 153 -12.77 7.35 -1.44
N SER A 154 -13.36 7.31 -2.63
CA SER A 154 -14.82 7.39 -2.82
C SER A 154 -15.57 6.22 -2.16
N ASP A 155 -15.08 4.98 -2.31
CA ASP A 155 -15.71 3.80 -1.70
C ASP A 155 -15.68 3.87 -0.18
N ILE A 156 -14.54 4.29 0.38
CA ILE A 156 -14.33 4.41 1.82
C ILE A 156 -15.22 5.48 2.40
N MET A 157 -15.29 6.64 1.75
CA MET A 157 -16.21 7.69 2.15
C MET A 157 -17.66 7.21 2.08
N SER A 158 -18.01 6.35 1.13
CA SER A 158 -19.40 5.89 0.96
C SER A 158 -19.80 4.82 1.98
N ASN A 159 -18.88 3.96 2.40
CA ASN A 159 -19.14 2.87 3.36
C ASN A 159 -18.02 2.76 4.41
N PRO A 160 -17.77 3.81 5.22
CA PRO A 160 -16.62 3.86 6.11
C PRO A 160 -16.57 2.74 7.14
N GLU A 161 -17.72 2.19 7.57
CA GLU A 161 -17.83 1.05 8.48
C GLU A 161 -17.19 -0.25 7.99
N GLN A 162 -16.98 -0.40 6.67
CA GLN A 162 -16.30 -1.57 6.12
C GLN A 162 -14.78 -1.43 6.16
N TYR A 163 -14.28 -0.19 6.21
CA TYR A 163 -12.87 0.13 6.04
C TYR A 163 -12.22 0.73 7.27
N VAL A 164 -12.97 1.35 8.18
CA VAL A 164 -12.44 2.05 9.35
C VAL A 164 -12.58 1.16 10.58
N GLU A 165 -11.47 1.01 11.28
CA GLU A 165 -11.43 0.42 12.61
C GLU A 165 -11.58 1.56 13.62
N LEU A 166 -12.73 1.62 14.29
CA LEU A 166 -13.00 2.67 15.28
C LEU A 166 -12.23 2.40 16.57
N ASP A 167 -11.59 3.45 17.08
CA ASP A 167 -10.96 3.49 18.39
C ASP A 167 -11.74 4.47 19.28
N PRO A 168 -12.59 3.99 20.21
CA PRO A 168 -13.36 4.85 21.10
C PRO A 168 -12.51 5.66 22.09
N GLU A 169 -11.28 5.21 22.40
CA GLU A 169 -10.43 5.84 23.43
C GLU A 169 -9.58 6.97 22.85
N LEU A 170 -9.25 6.92 21.55
CA LEU A 170 -8.42 7.91 20.89
C LEU A 170 -8.98 9.35 20.94
N PRO A 171 -10.28 9.62 20.69
CA PRO A 171 -10.84 10.96 20.81
C PRO A 171 -10.72 11.54 22.23
N PHE A 172 -10.96 10.72 23.26
CA PHE A 172 -10.77 11.12 24.66
C PHE A 172 -9.30 11.37 24.99
N THR A 173 -8.40 10.52 24.48
CA THR A 173 -6.97 10.71 24.66
C THR A 173 -6.50 12.05 24.11
N LEU A 174 -6.99 12.46 22.93
CA LEU A 174 -6.68 13.78 22.38
C LEU A 174 -7.31 14.92 23.19
N LEU A 175 -8.55 14.73 23.67
CA LEU A 175 -9.21 15.71 24.53
C LEU A 175 -8.42 15.92 25.83
N ASP A 176 -7.97 14.84 26.49
CA ASP A 176 -7.14 14.90 27.69
C ASP A 176 -5.83 15.66 27.45
N GLN A 177 -5.16 15.43 26.30
CA GLN A 177 -3.96 16.19 25.95
C GLN A 177 -4.26 17.68 25.80
N LYS A 178 -5.39 18.04 25.17
CA LYS A 178 -5.81 19.42 25.02
C LYS A 178 -6.14 20.07 26.38
N GLU A 179 -6.87 19.39 27.24
CA GLU A 179 -7.21 19.86 28.59
C GLU A 179 -5.97 20.00 29.48
N ALA A 180 -4.94 19.17 29.27
CA ALA A 180 -3.62 19.31 29.89
C ALA A 180 -2.78 20.49 29.33
N GLY A 181 -3.36 21.31 28.44
CA GLY A 181 -2.72 22.50 27.88
C GLY A 181 -1.74 22.22 26.73
N LYS A 182 -1.78 21.02 26.13
CA LYS A 182 -1.02 20.74 24.90
C LYS A 182 -1.72 21.37 23.70
N LYS A 183 -0.92 21.85 22.75
CA LYS A 183 -1.42 22.28 21.45
C LYS A 183 -1.40 21.11 20.48
N LEU A 184 -2.52 20.85 19.82
CA LEU A 184 -2.69 19.75 18.88
C LEU A 184 -2.83 20.31 17.47
N VAL A 185 -2.18 19.66 16.50
CA VAL A 185 -2.20 20.05 15.09
C VAL A 185 -2.49 18.84 14.23
N LEU A 186 -3.43 18.97 13.28
CA LEU A 186 -3.71 17.91 12.31
C LEU A 186 -2.99 18.17 10.99
N ILE A 187 -2.00 17.33 10.70
CA ILE A 187 -1.27 17.35 9.42
C ILE A 187 -1.64 16.09 8.62
N THR A 188 -2.12 16.27 7.39
CA THR A 188 -2.53 15.17 6.51
C THR A 188 -2.30 15.50 5.04
N ASN A 189 -1.97 14.48 4.25
CA ASN A 189 -1.86 14.58 2.79
C ASN A 189 -3.23 14.48 2.10
N SER A 190 -4.27 14.08 2.84
CA SER A 190 -5.64 13.99 2.35
C SER A 190 -6.27 15.38 2.19
N ASP A 191 -7.13 15.55 1.18
CA ASP A 191 -7.88 16.79 1.01
C ASP A 191 -8.89 17.01 2.16
N TYR A 192 -9.38 18.24 2.28
CA TYR A 192 -10.27 18.61 3.38
C TYR A 192 -11.61 17.84 3.35
N HIS A 193 -12.18 17.59 2.17
CA HIS A 193 -13.47 16.90 2.07
C HIS A 193 -13.37 15.46 2.57
N TYR A 194 -12.32 14.75 2.14
CA TYR A 194 -12.03 13.42 2.67
C TYR A 194 -11.76 13.46 4.19
N THR A 195 -10.90 14.38 4.63
CA THR A 195 -10.53 14.55 6.04
C THR A 195 -11.75 14.79 6.94
N ASP A 196 -12.60 15.75 6.57
CA ASP A 196 -13.79 16.11 7.34
C ASP A 196 -14.73 14.92 7.51
N LYS A 197 -14.99 14.19 6.41
CA LYS A 197 -15.87 13.02 6.43
C LYS A 197 -15.32 11.89 7.28
N MET A 198 -14.03 11.57 7.14
CA MET A 198 -13.39 10.47 7.89
C MET A 198 -13.24 10.80 9.37
N MET A 199 -12.83 12.02 9.71
CA MET A 199 -12.71 12.47 11.09
C MET A 199 -14.09 12.55 11.75
N HIS A 200 -15.10 13.08 11.06
CA HIS A 200 -16.46 13.08 11.57
C HIS A 200 -16.97 11.67 11.85
N TYR A 201 -16.76 10.72 10.94
CA TYR A 201 -17.16 9.33 11.14
C TYR A 201 -16.45 8.70 12.35
N SER A 202 -15.15 8.96 12.50
CA SER A 202 -14.28 8.24 13.44
C SER A 202 -14.25 8.85 14.84
N PHE A 203 -14.44 10.17 14.98
CA PHE A 203 -14.26 10.89 16.26
C PHE A 203 -15.57 11.37 16.87
N ASN A 204 -16.43 12.05 16.10
CA ASN A 204 -17.54 12.83 16.67
C ASN A 204 -18.50 11.99 17.53
N ARG A 205 -18.73 10.72 17.16
CA ARG A 205 -19.62 9.82 17.92
C ARG A 205 -19.16 9.52 19.35
N PHE A 206 -17.89 9.76 19.65
CA PHE A 206 -17.27 9.49 20.95
C PHE A 206 -17.02 10.77 21.75
N LEU A 207 -17.09 11.95 21.12
CA LEU A 207 -16.84 13.22 21.79
C LEU A 207 -18.05 13.68 22.61
N PRO A 208 -17.83 14.40 23.72
CA PRO A 208 -18.91 14.85 24.60
C PRO A 208 -19.73 15.99 24.00
N GLY A 209 -21.05 15.96 24.22
CA GLY A 209 -21.95 17.05 23.85
C GLY A 209 -22.04 17.28 22.33
N GLU A 210 -21.94 18.55 21.91
CA GLU A 210 -21.95 18.96 20.50
C GLU A 210 -20.53 19.12 19.93
N MET A 211 -19.51 18.65 20.64
CA MET A 211 -18.11 18.80 20.23
C MET A 211 -17.82 17.99 18.96
N GLY A 212 -17.19 18.65 17.99
CA GLY A 212 -16.72 18.03 16.77
C GLY A 212 -15.21 17.75 16.81
N TRP A 213 -14.74 16.91 15.88
CA TRP A 213 -13.32 16.59 15.76
C TRP A 213 -12.42 17.82 15.62
N ARG A 214 -12.93 18.90 14.99
CA ARG A 214 -12.19 20.16 14.80
C ARG A 214 -11.88 20.84 16.13
N ASP A 215 -12.73 20.67 17.13
CA ASP A 215 -12.53 21.25 18.46
C ASP A 215 -11.39 20.57 19.22
N LEU A 216 -10.87 19.44 18.75
CA LEU A 216 -9.69 18.79 19.33
C LEU A 216 -8.38 19.46 18.90
N PHE A 217 -8.35 20.14 17.75
CA PHE A 217 -7.11 20.65 17.16
C PHE A 217 -7.07 22.18 17.20
N ASP A 218 -5.87 22.73 17.40
CA ASP A 218 -5.62 24.17 17.36
C ASP A 218 -5.26 24.65 15.95
N ILE A 219 -4.73 23.76 15.11
CA ILE A 219 -4.26 24.03 13.74
C ILE A 219 -4.61 22.84 12.83
#